data_AF-A0A3C0N7R4-F1
#
_entry.id   AF-A0A3C0N7R4-F1
#
_cell.length_a   1.000
_cell.length_b   1.000
_cell.length_c   1.000
_cell.angle_alpha   90.00
_cell.angle_beta   90.00
_cell.angle_gamma   90.00
#
_symmetry.space_group_name_H-M   'P 1'
#
loop_
_entity.id
_entity.type
_entity.pdbx_description
1 polymer ?
#
loop_
_entity_poly.entity_id
_entity_poly.type
_entity_poly.pdbx_seq_one_letter_code
_entity_poly.pdbx_strand_id
1 'polypeptide(L)'
;GRTYYFCSQTCLNTFLDPERELKSMRSRVGIALAGVLLLAIMRAAAFIGLAAGVTLVTWVPIPALPWFTWGVWLFILTTPVQFIGGWSFYVGSWNAIRTRSINMDFLIALGTTVAYLYSVVVVFFPNILPVRVAEREVYFEVSAIIIAFVLLGKYMEEIIKKNSSAAVRKLLDLKPATARVVRDDREIEIPAEYVMVGETVVVRPGEK
;
A
#
# COMPACT_ATOMS: atom_id res chain seq x y z
N GLY A 1 -40.10 -4.83 20.41
CA GLY A 1 -38.85 -5.10 19.65
C GLY A 1 -38.09 -3.81 19.49
N ARG A 2 -36.75 -3.82 19.58
CA ARG A 2 -35.91 -2.62 19.40
C ARG A 2 -35.79 -2.32 17.90
N THR A 3 -36.08 -1.08 17.51
CA THR A 3 -35.88 -0.57 16.14
C THR A 3 -34.48 0.03 16.01
N TYR A 4 -33.71 -0.42 15.03
CA TYR A 4 -32.36 0.08 14.72
C TYR A 4 -32.40 0.90 13.43
N TYR A 5 -31.71 2.04 13.41
CA TYR A 5 -31.56 2.90 12.23
C TYR A 5 -30.11 2.83 11.73
N PHE A 6 -29.93 2.61 10.42
CA PHE A 6 -28.61 2.47 9.79
C PHE A 6 -28.37 3.61 8.81
N CYS A 7 -27.12 4.10 8.74
CA CYS A 7 -26.75 5.25 7.91
C CYS A 7 -26.63 4.93 6.42
N SER A 8 -26.49 3.65 6.06
CA SER A 8 -26.34 3.20 4.68
C SER A 8 -26.74 1.73 4.53
N GLN A 9 -27.04 1.33 3.30
CA GLN A 9 -27.34 -0.07 2.98
C GLN A 9 -26.17 -1.00 3.32
N THR A 10 -24.93 -0.51 3.21
CA THR A 10 -23.72 -1.24 3.61
C THR A 10 -23.72 -1.52 5.12
N CYS A 11 -23.98 -0.52 5.96
CA CYS A 11 -24.06 -0.69 7.41
C CYS A 11 -25.16 -1.69 7.83
N LEU A 12 -26.30 -1.65 7.15
CA LEU A 12 -27.38 -2.62 7.37
C LEU A 12 -26.92 -4.03 7.02
N ASN A 13 -26.27 -4.21 5.87
CA ASN A 13 -25.81 -5.52 5.42
C ASN A 13 -24.65 -6.07 6.27
N THR A 14 -23.74 -5.22 6.73
CA THR A 14 -22.67 -5.61 7.68
C THR A 14 -23.25 -6.03 9.03
N PHE A 15 -24.36 -5.42 9.48
CA PHE A 15 -25.04 -5.79 10.72
C PHE A 15 -25.85 -7.09 10.60
N LEU A 16 -26.53 -7.30 9.46
CA LEU A 16 -27.35 -8.48 9.21
C LEU A 16 -26.53 -9.74 8.90
N ASP A 17 -25.38 -9.60 8.22
CA ASP A 17 -24.60 -10.75 7.72
C ASP A 17 -23.07 -10.46 7.74
N PRO A 18 -22.46 -10.23 8.92
CA PRO A 18 -21.08 -9.74 9.06
C PRO A 18 -20.02 -10.69 8.47
N GLU A 19 -20.24 -12.00 8.51
CA GLU A 19 -19.28 -12.99 7.99
C GLU A 19 -19.15 -12.95 6.46
N ARG A 20 -20.24 -12.61 5.74
CA ARG A 20 -20.24 -12.54 4.27
C ARG A 20 -19.47 -11.35 3.73
N GLU A 21 -19.60 -10.18 4.35
CA GLU A 21 -18.86 -8.98 3.96
C GLU A 21 -17.36 -9.13 4.23
N LEU A 22 -16.96 -9.66 5.39
CA LEU A 22 -15.55 -9.93 5.68
C LEU A 22 -14.95 -10.93 4.67
N LYS A 23 -15.70 -11.97 4.28
CA LYS A 23 -15.25 -12.97 3.30
C LYS A 23 -15.14 -12.40 1.88
N SER A 24 -16.09 -11.55 1.48
CA SER A 24 -16.06 -10.76 0.23
C SER A 24 -14.83 -9.85 0.18
N MET A 25 -14.56 -9.12 1.26
CA MET A 25 -13.46 -8.17 1.35
C MET A 25 -12.10 -8.88 1.36
N ARG A 26 -11.96 -9.98 2.13
CA ARG A 26 -10.75 -10.82 2.17
C ARG A 26 -10.48 -11.51 0.83
N SER A 27 -11.52 -11.92 0.11
CA SER A 27 -11.41 -12.52 -1.22
C SER A 27 -10.98 -11.48 -2.27
N ARG A 28 -11.55 -10.27 -2.25
CA ARG A 28 -11.17 -9.18 -3.16
C ARG A 28 -9.73 -8.72 -2.96
N VAL A 29 -9.30 -8.56 -1.70
CA VAL A 29 -7.93 -8.22 -1.34
C VAL A 29 -6.96 -9.36 -1.66
N GLY A 30 -7.38 -10.62 -1.44
CA GLY A 30 -6.60 -11.80 -1.80
C GLY A 30 -6.40 -11.96 -3.31
N ILE A 31 -7.43 -11.69 -4.12
CA ILE A 31 -7.36 -11.71 -5.59
C ILE A 31 -6.47 -10.58 -6.12
N ALA A 32 -6.54 -9.38 -5.52
CA ALA A 32 -5.66 -8.26 -5.86
C ALA A 32 -4.19 -8.55 -5.50
N LEU A 33 -3.91 -9.07 -4.30
CA LEU A 33 -2.56 -9.45 -3.87
C LEU A 33 -2.01 -10.65 -4.65
N ALA A 34 -2.84 -11.65 -4.94
CA ALA A 34 -2.46 -12.79 -5.78
C ALA A 34 -2.18 -12.35 -7.22
N GLY A 35 -2.95 -11.39 -7.75
CA GLY A 35 -2.70 -10.79 -9.07
C GLY A 35 -1.38 -10.04 -9.13
N VAL A 36 -1.04 -9.27 -8.09
CA VAL A 36 0.25 -8.55 -7.98
C VAL A 36 1.42 -9.52 -7.79
N LEU A 37 1.25 -10.56 -6.99
CA LEU A 37 2.27 -11.59 -6.77
C LEU A 37 2.49 -12.45 -8.03
N LEU A 38 1.42 -12.82 -8.75
CA LEU A 38 1.48 -13.52 -10.02
C LEU A 38 2.17 -12.66 -11.09
N LEU A 39 1.88 -11.35 -11.14
CA LEU A 39 2.57 -10.41 -12.03
C LEU A 39 4.05 -10.25 -11.69
N ALA A 40 4.40 -10.23 -10.40
CA ALA A 40 5.79 -10.17 -9.94
C ALA A 40 6.55 -11.47 -10.28
N ILE A 41 5.92 -12.64 -10.09
CA ILE A 41 6.51 -13.95 -10.44
C ILE A 41 6.62 -14.11 -11.94
N MET A 42 5.61 -13.72 -12.72
CA MET A 42 5.69 -13.70 -14.18
C MET A 42 6.78 -12.74 -14.67
N ARG A 43 6.94 -11.57 -14.03
CA ARG A 43 8.03 -10.65 -14.35
C ARG A 43 9.40 -11.22 -14.02
N ALA A 44 9.56 -11.84 -12.86
CA ALA A 44 10.81 -12.48 -12.47
C ALA A 44 11.14 -13.66 -13.40
N ALA A 45 10.15 -14.48 -13.74
CA ALA A 45 10.31 -15.58 -14.70
C ALA A 45 10.63 -15.08 -16.11
N ALA A 46 10.01 -13.98 -16.55
CA ALA A 46 10.32 -13.34 -17.83
C ALA A 46 11.71 -12.70 -17.84
N PHE A 47 12.15 -12.08 -16.74
CA PHE A 47 13.50 -11.50 -16.61
C PHE A 47 14.58 -12.59 -16.54
N ILE A 48 14.33 -13.67 -15.80
CA ILE A 48 15.25 -14.82 -15.72
C ILE A 48 15.28 -15.56 -17.06
N GLY A 49 14.13 -15.73 -17.72
CA GLY A 49 14.02 -16.33 -19.06
C GLY A 49 14.69 -15.47 -20.14
N LEU A 50 14.57 -14.14 -20.06
CA LEU A 50 15.27 -13.21 -20.95
C LEU A 50 16.76 -13.15 -20.65
N ALA A 51 17.19 -13.18 -19.38
CA ALA A 51 18.61 -13.22 -19.03
C ALA A 51 19.27 -14.54 -19.49
N ALA A 52 18.57 -15.67 -19.32
CA ALA A 52 18.96 -16.98 -19.83
C ALA A 52 18.94 -17.01 -21.37
N GLY A 53 17.95 -16.38 -22.00
CA GLY A 53 17.84 -16.26 -23.45
C GLY A 53 18.91 -15.35 -24.05
N VAL A 54 19.21 -14.21 -23.42
CA VAL A 54 20.28 -13.30 -23.82
C VAL A 54 21.65 -13.95 -23.66
N THR A 55 21.90 -14.70 -22.57
CA THR A 55 23.15 -15.46 -22.40
C THR A 55 23.29 -16.65 -23.35
N LEU A 56 22.19 -17.22 -23.84
CA LEU A 56 22.19 -18.23 -24.93
C LEU A 56 22.36 -17.58 -26.32
N VAL A 57 21.82 -16.39 -26.53
CA VAL A 57 21.84 -15.67 -27.82
C VAL A 57 23.11 -14.84 -28.00
N THR A 58 23.85 -14.48 -26.94
CA THR A 58 25.20 -13.88 -27.08
C THR A 58 26.21 -14.78 -27.79
N TRP A 59 25.92 -16.09 -27.92
CA TRP A 59 26.71 -17.04 -28.71
C TRP A 59 26.26 -17.15 -30.18
N VAL A 60 25.14 -16.55 -30.58
CA VAL A 60 24.62 -16.58 -31.96
C VAL A 60 24.23 -15.15 -32.39
N PRO A 61 25.09 -14.44 -33.15
CA PRO A 61 24.77 -13.10 -33.60
C PRO A 61 23.62 -13.15 -34.61
N ILE A 62 22.45 -12.63 -34.24
CA ILE A 62 21.30 -12.46 -35.14
C ILE A 62 21.24 -10.97 -35.56
N PRO A 63 21.68 -10.60 -36.78
CA PRO A 63 21.75 -9.21 -37.23
C PRO A 63 20.39 -8.58 -37.57
N ALA A 64 19.27 -9.25 -37.28
CA ALA A 64 18.03 -9.10 -38.04
C ALA A 64 16.88 -8.29 -37.38
N LEU A 65 17.08 -7.66 -36.22
CA LEU A 65 16.03 -6.82 -35.61
C LEU A 65 16.56 -5.45 -35.13
N PRO A 66 16.68 -4.47 -36.04
CA PRO A 66 17.24 -3.14 -35.74
C PRO A 66 16.30 -2.22 -34.94
N TRP A 67 15.00 -2.52 -34.92
CA TRP A 67 13.93 -1.64 -34.44
C TRP A 67 13.39 -1.95 -33.04
N PHE A 68 13.80 -3.07 -32.43
CA PHE A 68 13.29 -3.55 -31.14
C PHE A 68 14.44 -3.69 -30.13
N THR A 69 14.95 -2.56 -29.65
CA THR A 69 16.07 -2.51 -28.70
C THR A 69 15.60 -2.76 -27.26
N TRP A 70 16.48 -3.36 -26.44
CA TRP A 70 16.27 -3.68 -25.02
C TRP A 70 15.72 -2.51 -24.17
N GLY A 71 16.11 -1.27 -24.50
CA GLY A 71 15.63 -0.05 -23.83
C GLY A 71 14.13 0.22 -24.00
N VAL A 72 13.51 -0.20 -25.12
CA VAL A 72 12.08 0.01 -25.37
C VAL A 72 11.22 -0.93 -24.50
N TRP A 73 11.67 -2.17 -24.28
CA TRP A 73 11.01 -3.10 -23.36
C TRP A 73 11.03 -2.58 -21.92
N LEU A 74 12.19 -2.11 -21.46
CA LEU A 74 12.32 -1.50 -20.13
C LEU A 74 11.42 -0.27 -19.99
N PHE A 75 11.36 0.58 -21.02
CA PHE A 75 10.42 1.70 -21.05
C PHE A 75 8.97 1.24 -20.88
N ILE A 76 8.49 0.27 -21.68
CA ILE A 76 7.11 -0.22 -21.60
C ILE A 76 6.80 -0.82 -20.22
N LEU A 77 7.73 -1.55 -19.61
CA LEU A 77 7.55 -2.17 -18.29
C LEU A 77 7.64 -1.16 -17.14
N THR A 78 8.54 -0.18 -17.22
CA THR A 78 8.73 0.81 -16.15
C THR A 78 7.66 1.88 -16.17
N THR A 79 7.09 2.22 -17.33
CA THR A 79 6.09 3.31 -17.45
C THR A 79 4.85 3.09 -16.55
N PRO A 80 4.20 1.90 -16.52
CA PRO A 80 3.11 1.65 -15.58
C PRO A 80 3.55 1.69 -14.11
N VAL A 81 4.75 1.20 -13.79
CA VAL A 81 5.28 1.22 -12.42
C VAL A 81 5.51 2.66 -11.96
N GLN A 82 6.10 3.48 -12.82
CA GLN A 82 6.38 4.90 -12.56
C GLN A 82 5.08 5.67 -12.34
N PHE A 83 4.12 5.59 -13.25
CA PHE A 83 2.93 6.45 -13.21
C PHE A 83 1.80 5.91 -12.35
N ILE A 84 1.59 4.59 -12.29
CA ILE A 84 0.51 3.98 -11.49
C ILE A 84 1.02 3.70 -10.09
N GLY A 85 2.15 2.98 -9.96
CA GLY A 85 2.76 2.66 -8.67
C GLY A 85 3.33 3.89 -7.96
N GLY A 86 3.90 4.81 -8.73
CA GLY A 86 4.44 6.06 -8.20
C GLY A 86 3.41 7.17 -7.98
N TRP A 87 2.15 7.00 -8.37
CA TRP A 87 1.13 8.06 -8.37
C TRP A 87 0.99 8.76 -7.00
N SER A 88 0.99 7.98 -5.92
CA SER A 88 0.88 8.52 -4.55
C SER A 88 2.05 9.45 -4.20
N PHE A 89 3.27 9.15 -4.64
CA PHE A 89 4.44 10.00 -4.44
C PHE A 89 4.37 11.29 -5.26
N TYR A 90 3.83 11.25 -6.48
CA TYR A 90 3.62 12.46 -7.27
C TYR A 90 2.59 13.40 -6.63
N VAL A 91 1.49 12.86 -6.12
CA VAL A 91 0.49 13.66 -5.39
C VAL A 91 1.10 14.24 -4.10
N GLY A 92 1.86 13.44 -3.35
CA GLY A 92 2.57 13.89 -2.16
C GLY A 92 3.61 14.98 -2.45
N SER A 93 4.34 14.82 -3.56
CA SER A 93 5.31 15.79 -4.06
C SER A 93 4.66 17.11 -4.50
N TRP A 94 3.54 17.05 -5.21
CA TRP A 94 2.79 18.25 -5.60
C TRP A 94 2.32 19.04 -4.38
N ASN A 95 1.79 18.34 -3.37
CA ASN A 95 1.38 18.95 -2.11
C ASN A 95 2.58 19.52 -1.31
N ALA A 96 3.75 18.87 -1.36
CA ALA A 96 4.98 19.35 -0.74
C ALA A 96 5.44 20.69 -1.35
N ILE A 97 5.40 20.79 -2.68
CA ILE A 97 5.73 22.02 -3.40
C ILE A 97 4.74 23.13 -3.02
N ARG A 98 3.44 22.83 -3.01
CA ARG A 98 2.40 23.82 -2.66
C ARG A 98 2.53 24.34 -1.23
N THR A 99 2.87 23.46 -0.30
CA THR A 99 3.05 23.83 1.12
C THR A 99 4.46 24.35 1.43
N ARG A 100 5.36 24.39 0.43
CA ARG A 100 6.79 24.72 0.57
C ARG A 100 7.49 23.89 1.65
N SER A 101 7.02 22.66 1.86
CA SER A 101 7.55 21.73 2.85
C SER A 101 7.99 20.45 2.16
N ILE A 102 9.30 20.29 1.99
CA ILE A 102 9.89 19.13 1.32
C ILE A 102 9.71 17.89 2.21
N ASN A 103 9.08 16.85 1.65
CA ASN A 103 8.83 15.59 2.34
C ASN A 103 9.51 14.41 1.61
N MET A 104 9.42 13.21 2.20
CA MET A 104 9.97 11.98 1.63
C MET A 104 9.44 11.71 0.21
N ASP A 105 8.15 11.97 -0.01
CA ASP A 105 7.47 11.74 -1.29
C ASP A 105 8.04 12.64 -2.41
N PHE A 106 8.40 13.88 -2.09
CA PHE A 106 9.04 14.81 -3.02
C PHE A 106 10.39 14.29 -3.54
N LEU A 107 11.25 13.83 -2.63
CA LEU A 107 12.59 13.34 -3.00
C LEU A 107 12.51 12.12 -3.92
N ILE A 108 11.59 11.20 -3.63
CA ILE A 108 11.37 9.98 -4.41
C ILE A 108 10.79 10.31 -5.79
N ALA A 109 9.76 11.17 -5.83
CA ALA A 109 9.17 11.60 -7.08
C ALA A 109 10.21 12.27 -7.98
N LEU A 110 11.03 13.18 -7.44
CA LEU A 110 12.10 13.84 -8.19
C LEU A 110 13.12 12.82 -8.71
N GLY A 111 13.72 12.00 -7.84
CA GLY A 111 14.79 11.08 -8.20
C GLY A 111 14.36 10.05 -9.25
N THR A 112 13.19 9.45 -9.07
CA THR A 112 12.65 8.44 -10.00
C THR A 112 12.24 9.07 -11.34
N THR A 113 11.69 10.30 -11.32
CA THR A 113 11.34 11.03 -12.55
C THR A 113 12.56 11.42 -13.35
N VAL A 114 13.63 11.90 -12.69
CA VAL A 114 14.89 12.24 -13.36
C VAL A 114 15.51 10.99 -13.99
N ALA A 115 15.58 9.88 -13.26
CA ALA A 115 16.10 8.61 -13.78
C ALA A 115 15.26 8.08 -14.97
N TYR A 116 13.93 8.19 -14.87
CA TYR A 116 13.02 7.79 -15.93
C TYR A 116 13.17 8.67 -17.18
N LEU A 117 13.12 10.00 -17.03
CA LEU A 117 13.25 10.95 -18.15
C LEU A 117 14.61 10.86 -18.83
N TYR A 118 15.69 10.73 -18.08
CA TYR A 118 17.02 10.49 -18.65
C TYR A 118 17.01 9.23 -19.53
N SER A 119 16.43 8.15 -19.02
CA SER A 119 16.35 6.88 -19.74
C SER A 119 15.48 6.98 -21.00
N VAL A 120 14.40 7.77 -20.97
CA VAL A 120 13.57 8.10 -22.15
C VAL A 120 14.39 8.85 -23.20
N VAL A 121 15.15 9.88 -22.80
CA VAL A 121 16.00 10.65 -23.71
C VAL A 121 17.08 9.76 -24.34
N VAL A 122 17.71 8.88 -23.56
CA VAL A 122 18.73 7.95 -24.08
C VAL A 122 18.15 6.99 -25.13
N VAL A 123 16.92 6.50 -24.93
CA VAL A 123 16.27 5.54 -25.84
C VAL A 123 15.70 6.20 -27.10
N PHE A 124 14.97 7.32 -26.96
CA PHE A 124 14.22 7.92 -28.07
C PHE A 124 14.98 9.05 -28.78
N PHE A 125 15.96 9.66 -28.11
CA PHE A 125 16.70 10.80 -28.63
C PHE A 125 18.23 10.58 -28.57
N PRO A 126 18.74 9.51 -29.21
CA PRO A 126 20.15 9.16 -29.11
C PRO A 126 21.09 10.24 -29.68
N ASN A 127 20.65 11.07 -30.62
CA ASN A 127 21.52 12.04 -31.29
C ASN A 127 21.70 13.39 -30.54
N ILE A 128 20.95 13.62 -29.46
CA ILE A 128 20.97 14.91 -28.73
C ILE A 128 22.11 14.96 -27.69
N LEU A 129 22.53 13.79 -27.20
CA LEU A 129 23.56 13.68 -26.18
C LEU A 129 24.96 13.58 -26.84
N PRO A 130 25.99 14.29 -26.34
CA PRO A 130 27.35 14.27 -26.91
C PRO A 130 28.16 12.99 -26.61
N VAL A 131 27.52 11.93 -26.08
CA VAL A 131 28.18 10.69 -25.60
C VAL A 131 27.90 9.54 -26.58
N ARG A 132 28.85 8.62 -26.82
CA ARG A 132 28.62 7.48 -27.74
C ARG A 132 27.49 6.57 -27.23
N VAL A 133 26.63 6.09 -28.13
CA VAL A 133 25.45 5.24 -27.81
C VAL A 133 25.83 3.95 -27.06
N ALA A 134 27.05 3.44 -27.28
CA ALA A 134 27.55 2.22 -26.65
C ALA A 134 27.90 2.36 -25.15
N GLU A 135 28.04 3.59 -24.64
CA GLU A 135 28.41 3.86 -23.23
C GLU A 135 27.23 4.41 -22.41
N ARG A 136 26.04 4.50 -23.00
CA ARG A 136 24.87 5.06 -22.31
C ARG A 136 24.07 3.95 -21.64
N GLU A 137 24.13 3.91 -20.32
CA GLU A 137 23.28 3.03 -19.52
C GLU A 137 21.88 3.63 -19.36
N VAL A 138 20.86 2.75 -19.35
CA VAL A 138 19.47 3.12 -19.07
C VAL A 138 19.15 2.80 -17.61
N TYR A 139 18.53 3.74 -16.90
CA TYR A 139 18.19 3.65 -15.48
C TYR A 139 16.69 3.40 -15.21
N PHE A 140 15.95 2.92 -16.23
CA PHE A 140 14.55 2.52 -16.08
C PHE A 140 14.35 1.51 -14.95
N GLU A 141 15.28 0.56 -14.81
CA GLU A 141 15.24 -0.44 -13.75
C GLU A 141 15.42 0.20 -12.36
N VAL A 142 16.38 1.11 -12.21
CA VAL A 142 16.66 1.81 -10.96
C VAL A 142 15.43 2.57 -10.46
N SER A 143 14.76 3.31 -11.35
CA SER A 143 13.53 4.04 -10.99
C SER A 143 12.41 3.11 -10.49
N ALA A 144 12.19 1.97 -11.16
CA ALA A 144 11.17 0.99 -10.78
C ALA A 144 11.50 0.32 -9.44
N ILE A 145 12.76 -0.05 -9.23
CA ILE A 145 13.25 -0.67 -7.99
C ILE A 145 13.03 0.27 -6.81
N ILE A 146 13.42 1.54 -6.93
CA ILE A 146 13.25 2.52 -5.85
C ILE A 146 11.78 2.65 -5.46
N ILE A 147 10.88 2.80 -6.43
CA ILE A 147 9.43 2.91 -6.17
C ILE A 147 8.93 1.66 -5.44
N ALA A 148 9.33 0.46 -5.90
CA ALA A 148 8.91 -0.79 -5.30
C ALA A 148 9.37 -0.93 -3.83
N PHE A 149 10.65 -0.65 -3.56
CA PHE A 149 11.21 -0.76 -2.20
C PHE A 149 10.59 0.25 -1.24
N VAL A 150 10.37 1.49 -1.66
CA VAL A 150 9.73 2.47 -0.78
C VAL A 150 8.28 2.10 -0.50
N LEU A 151 7.53 1.67 -1.52
CA LEU A 151 6.14 1.28 -1.34
C LEU A 151 6.03 0.08 -0.37
N LEU A 152 6.95 -0.88 -0.48
CA LEU A 152 7.08 -1.99 0.47
C LEU A 152 7.38 -1.49 1.90
N GLY A 153 8.30 -0.53 2.04
CA GLY A 153 8.63 0.08 3.33
C GLY A 153 7.42 0.75 3.98
N LYS A 154 6.67 1.59 3.23
CA LYS A 154 5.43 2.22 3.71
C LYS A 154 4.39 1.17 4.12
N TYR A 155 4.26 0.09 3.36
CA TYR A 155 3.34 -1.00 3.68
C TYR A 155 3.71 -1.70 5.00
N MET A 156 5.00 -2.00 5.21
CA MET A 156 5.48 -2.55 6.47
C MET A 156 5.23 -1.59 7.64
N GLU A 157 5.49 -0.30 7.45
CA GLU A 157 5.25 0.74 8.44
C GLU A 157 3.77 0.80 8.86
N GLU A 158 2.85 0.75 7.89
CA GLU A 158 1.41 0.72 8.16
C GLU A 158 0.97 -0.54 8.92
N ILE A 159 1.48 -1.72 8.54
CA ILE A 159 1.19 -2.97 9.26
C ILE A 159 1.63 -2.87 10.72
N ILE A 160 2.85 -2.38 10.95
CA ILE A 160 3.41 -2.25 12.30
C ILE A 160 2.57 -1.29 13.13
N LYS A 161 2.22 -0.11 12.59
CA LYS A 161 1.36 0.88 13.27
C LYS A 161 -0.02 0.31 13.60
N LYS A 162 -0.60 -0.49 12.71
CA LYS A 162 -1.89 -1.14 12.92
C LYS A 162 -1.86 -2.12 14.11
N ASN A 163 -0.79 -2.90 14.24
CA ASN A 163 -0.63 -3.84 15.35
C ASN A 163 -0.50 -3.14 16.71
N SER A 164 0.28 -2.06 16.79
CA SER A 164 0.39 -1.26 18.03
C SER A 164 -0.94 -0.60 18.41
N SER A 165 -1.67 -0.07 17.43
CA SER A 165 -2.98 0.57 17.66
C SER A 165 -4.05 -0.42 18.13
N ALA A 166 -3.97 -1.69 17.69
CA ALA A 166 -4.88 -2.74 18.14
C ALA A 166 -4.69 -3.09 19.63
N ALA A 167 -3.45 -3.06 20.14
CA ALA A 167 -3.18 -3.28 21.55
C ALA A 167 -3.77 -2.17 22.43
N VAL A 168 -3.63 -0.90 22.02
CA VAL A 168 -4.22 0.25 22.72
C VAL A 168 -5.76 0.17 22.71
N ARG A 169 -6.37 -0.18 21.57
CA ARG A 169 -7.83 -0.39 21.51
C ARG A 169 -8.30 -1.49 22.44
N LYS A 170 -7.57 -2.61 22.53
CA LYS A 170 -7.92 -3.72 23.41
C LYS A 170 -7.84 -3.36 24.90
N LEU A 171 -6.96 -2.41 25.26
CA LEU A 171 -6.92 -1.83 26.62
C LEU A 171 -8.09 -0.88 26.86
N LEU A 172 -8.50 -0.09 25.87
CA LEU A 172 -9.68 0.78 25.99
C LEU A 172 -10.99 -0.02 26.08
N ASP A 173 -11.11 -1.12 25.34
CA ASP A 173 -12.28 -2.03 25.37
C ASP A 173 -12.42 -2.81 26.69
N LEU A 174 -11.39 -2.82 27.54
CA LEU A 174 -11.45 -3.40 28.89
C LEU A 174 -12.14 -2.47 29.90
N LYS A 175 -12.32 -1.18 29.60
CA LYS A 175 -13.07 -0.25 30.44
C LYS A 175 -14.57 -0.48 30.22
N PRO A 176 -15.35 -0.91 31.24
CA PRO A 176 -16.78 -1.06 31.10
C PRO A 176 -17.45 0.30 30.86
N ALA A 177 -18.44 0.34 29.98
CA ALA A 177 -19.18 1.56 29.66
C ALA A 177 -20.22 1.90 30.74
N THR A 178 -20.80 0.88 31.36
CA THR A 178 -21.80 1.00 32.42
C THR A 178 -21.37 0.23 33.66
N ALA A 179 -21.84 0.69 34.81
CA ALA A 179 -21.67 0.05 36.10
C ALA A 179 -23.03 0.02 36.82
N ARG A 180 -23.29 -1.05 37.56
CA ARG A 180 -24.51 -1.18 38.36
C ARG A 180 -24.21 -0.87 39.82
N VAL A 181 -24.83 0.17 40.35
CA VAL A 181 -24.64 0.62 41.74
C VAL A 181 -25.93 0.46 42.54
N VAL A 182 -25.80 0.29 43.86
CA VAL A 182 -26.92 0.28 44.80
C VAL A 182 -27.08 1.68 45.40
N ARG A 183 -28.19 2.35 45.12
CA ARG A 183 -28.60 3.61 45.78
C ARG A 183 -30.02 3.43 46.30
N ASP A 184 -30.29 3.91 47.51
CA ASP A 184 -31.61 3.81 48.14
C ASP A 184 -32.21 2.39 48.11
N ASP A 185 -31.36 1.39 48.37
CA ASP A 185 -31.70 -0.04 48.36
C ASP A 185 -32.23 -0.58 47.01
N ARG A 186 -31.91 0.12 45.90
CA ARG A 186 -32.26 -0.27 44.54
C ARG A 186 -31.03 -0.36 43.65
N GLU A 187 -30.99 -1.39 42.81
CA GLU A 187 -29.98 -1.53 41.76
C GLU A 187 -30.32 -0.58 40.59
N ILE A 188 -29.38 0.32 40.28
CA ILE A 188 -29.47 1.21 39.12
C ILE A 188 -28.23 1.05 38.24
N GLU A 189 -28.43 1.06 36.92
CA GLU A 189 -27.35 1.03 35.94
C GLU A 189 -27.02 2.47 35.52
N ILE A 190 -25.77 2.88 35.72
CA ILE A 190 -25.26 4.21 35.39
C ILE A 190 -24.01 4.07 34.52
N PRO A 191 -23.65 5.08 33.70
CA PRO A 191 -22.37 5.06 33.01
C PRO A 191 -21.22 4.98 34.03
N ALA A 192 -20.19 4.19 33.74
CA ALA A 192 -19.09 3.91 34.68
C ALA A 192 -18.35 5.18 35.14
N GLU A 193 -18.48 6.27 34.38
CA GLU A 193 -17.87 7.58 34.65
C GLU A 193 -18.60 8.38 35.73
N TYR A 194 -19.86 8.03 36.04
CA TYR A 194 -20.67 8.67 37.08
C TYR A 194 -20.67 7.90 38.42
N VAL A 195 -19.89 6.82 38.52
CA VAL A 195 -19.71 6.09 39.77
C VAL A 195 -18.81 6.90 40.70
N MET A 196 -19.28 7.17 41.91
CA MET A 196 -18.54 7.96 42.90
C MET A 196 -17.83 7.06 43.93
N VAL A 197 -16.81 7.61 44.58
CA VAL A 197 -16.07 6.92 45.65
C VAL A 197 -17.00 6.70 46.84
N GLY A 198 -17.10 5.45 47.31
CA GLY A 198 -17.94 5.05 48.44
C GLY A 198 -19.27 4.40 48.05
N GLU A 199 -19.56 4.24 46.76
CA GLU A 199 -20.76 3.54 46.28
C GLU A 199 -20.58 2.02 46.24
N THR A 200 -21.67 1.28 46.50
CA THR A 200 -21.69 -0.18 46.42
C THR A 200 -22.01 -0.62 44.99
N VAL A 201 -21.10 -1.36 44.35
CA VAL A 201 -21.23 -1.85 42.98
C VAL A 201 -21.61 -3.33 42.97
N VAL A 202 -22.54 -3.74 42.10
CA VAL A 202 -22.99 -5.14 41.96
C VAL A 202 -22.46 -5.73 40.67
N VAL A 203 -21.43 -6.58 40.77
CA VAL A 203 -20.81 -7.28 39.64
C VAL A 203 -21.33 -8.72 39.59
N ARG A 204 -21.99 -9.12 38.50
CA ARG A 204 -22.40 -10.52 38.31
C ARG A 204 -21.27 -11.36 37.71
N PRO A 205 -21.30 -12.70 37.90
CA PRO A 205 -20.34 -13.58 37.26
C PRO A 205 -20.29 -13.38 35.74
N GLY A 206 -19.13 -12.99 35.22
CA GLY A 206 -18.91 -12.74 33.78
C GLY A 206 -19.06 -11.27 33.34
N GLU A 207 -19.52 -10.38 34.22
CA GLU A 207 -19.46 -8.92 34.00
C GLU A 207 -18.05 -8.39 34.36
N LYS A 208 -17.66 -7.26 33.75
CA LYS A 208 -16.37 -6.58 33.97
C LYS A 208 -16.59 -5.20 34.54
#